data_AF-A0A356TBL2-F1
#
_entry.id   AF-A0A356TBL2-F1
#
_cell.length_a   1.000
_cell.length_b   1.000
_cell.length_c   1.000
_cell.angle_alpha   90.00
_cell.angle_beta   90.00
_cell.angle_gamma   90.00
#
_symmetry.space_group_name_H-M   'P 1'
#
loop_
_entity.id
_entity.type
_entity.pdbx_description
1 polymer ?
#
loop_
_entity_poly.entity_id
_entity_poly.type
_entity_poly.pdbx_seq_one_letter_code
_entity_poly.pdbx_strand_id
1 'polypeptide(L)'
;MLKYIVAGIVVVLAWAAWLFIPGMEPFWFVPVGVTILAIAVLAAIVIARKIRARRAARELEKALAAQAAEQARSARPDMQAEILQMQQEFQKAIGALKTSKLARGGENALYALPWQLIVGPPGAGKTTALRNSGLQFPYMSTSGGGVRGVGGTRNCDWWLTNEAVLLDTAGRWTTEEEDRDEWL
;
A
#
# COMPACT_ATOMS: atom_id res chain seq x y z
N MET A 1 -5.81 16.53 -12.02
CA MET A 1 -6.01 17.08 -13.37
C MET A 1 -5.97 18.61 -13.39
N LEU A 2 -6.73 19.30 -12.54
CA LEU A 2 -6.85 20.77 -12.54
C LEU A 2 -5.51 21.54 -12.64
N LYS A 3 -4.50 21.19 -11.85
CA LYS A 3 -3.17 21.83 -11.88
C LYS A 3 -2.44 21.75 -13.23
N TYR A 4 -2.65 20.68 -13.99
CA TYR A 4 -2.03 20.52 -15.32
C TYR A 4 -2.77 21.36 -16.37
N ILE A 5 -4.10 21.44 -16.24
CA ILE A 5 -4.94 22.28 -17.10
C ILE A 5 -4.60 23.76 -16.88
N VAL A 6 -4.50 24.20 -15.62
CA VAL A 6 -4.12 25.58 -15.29
C VAL A 6 -2.72 25.92 -15.80
N ALA A 7 -1.73 25.05 -15.58
CA ALA A 7 -0.38 25.28 -16.10
C ALA A 7 -0.35 25.35 -17.63
N GLY A 8 -1.11 24.48 -18.32
CA GLY A 8 -1.25 24.52 -19.77
C GLY A 8 -1.90 25.81 -20.27
N ILE A 9 -2.99 26.26 -19.64
CA ILE A 9 -3.67 27.52 -19.96
C ILE A 9 -2.71 28.70 -19.79
N VAL A 10 -1.95 28.77 -18.70
CA VAL A 10 -0.98 29.84 -18.45
C VAL A 10 0.10 29.89 -19.52
N VAL A 11 0.62 28.73 -19.94
CA VAL A 11 1.62 28.65 -21.02
C VAL A 11 1.00 29.10 -22.36
N VAL A 12 -0.19 28.61 -22.71
CA VAL A 12 -0.89 28.98 -23.94
C VAL A 12 -1.18 30.48 -23.99
N LEU A 13 -1.64 31.06 -22.88
CA LEU A 13 -1.89 32.50 -22.78
C LEU A 13 -0.61 33.32 -22.92
N ALA A 14 0.52 32.86 -22.36
CA ALA A 14 1.79 33.55 -22.49
C ALA A 14 2.31 33.55 -23.95
N TRP A 15 2.19 32.43 -24.65
CA TRP A 15 2.55 32.32 -26.06
C TRP A 15 1.59 33.11 -26.97
N ALA A 16 0.28 33.07 -26.69
CA ALA A 16 -0.71 33.85 -27.43
C ALA A 16 -0.51 35.37 -27.23
N ALA A 17 -0.21 35.81 -26.01
CA ALA A 17 0.09 37.22 -25.74
C ALA A 17 1.35 37.70 -26.49
N TRP A 18 2.38 36.86 -26.59
CA TRP A 18 3.57 37.20 -27.37
C TRP A 18 3.28 37.27 -28.89
N LEU A 19 2.46 36.37 -29.43
CA LEU A 19 2.18 36.27 -30.86
C LEU A 19 1.18 37.34 -31.38
N PHE A 20 0.17 37.70 -30.58
CA PHE A 20 -0.96 38.53 -31.03
C PHE A 20 -0.89 39.99 -30.57
N ILE A 21 0.06 40.37 -29.68
CA ILE A 21 0.22 41.75 -29.21
C ILE A 21 1.36 42.42 -30.02
N PRO A 22 1.07 43.40 -30.88
CA PRO A 22 2.09 44.11 -31.65
C PRO A 22 3.12 44.80 -30.74
N GLY A 23 4.40 44.74 -31.10
CA GLY A 23 5.50 45.33 -30.33
C GLY A 23 6.12 44.41 -29.27
N MET A 24 5.60 43.18 -29.11
CA MET A 24 6.13 42.17 -28.18
C MET A 24 7.26 41.30 -28.77
N GLU A 25 7.59 41.46 -30.05
CA GLU A 25 8.62 40.70 -30.78
C GLU A 25 9.97 40.59 -30.03
N PRO A 26 10.52 41.66 -29.40
CA PRO A 26 11.80 41.56 -28.69
C PRO A 26 11.73 40.71 -27.41
N PHE A 27 10.53 40.47 -26.88
CA PHE A 27 10.29 39.85 -25.57
C PHE A 27 10.00 38.34 -25.66
N TRP A 28 10.58 37.64 -26.64
CA TRP A 28 10.43 36.19 -26.84
C TRP A 28 10.85 35.36 -25.61
N PHE A 29 11.73 35.89 -24.77
CA PHE A 29 12.18 35.24 -23.54
C PHE A 29 11.09 35.14 -22.46
N VAL A 30 10.03 35.96 -22.54
CA VAL A 30 8.92 35.96 -21.58
C VAL A 30 8.10 34.66 -21.65
N PRO A 31 7.50 34.25 -22.79
CA PRO A 31 6.77 33.00 -22.88
C PRO A 31 7.66 31.77 -22.64
N VAL A 32 8.93 31.82 -23.04
CA VAL A 32 9.91 30.77 -22.75
C VAL A 32 10.16 30.65 -21.23
N GLY A 33 10.38 31.77 -20.55
CA GLY A 33 10.55 31.81 -19.10
C GLY A 33 9.33 31.30 -18.34
N VAL A 34 8.11 31.68 -18.78
CA VAL A 34 6.85 31.16 -18.22
C VAL A 34 6.74 29.65 -18.41
N THR A 35 7.13 29.14 -19.58
CA THR A 35 7.12 27.70 -19.88
C THR A 35 8.09 26.92 -18.97
N ILE A 36 9.32 27.41 -18.84
CA ILE A 36 10.34 26.81 -17.97
C ILE A 36 9.87 26.82 -16.51
N LEU A 37 9.33 27.95 -16.04
CA LEU A 37 8.81 28.08 -14.68
C LEU A 37 7.64 27.12 -14.43
N ALA A 38 6.70 27.00 -15.36
CA ALA A 38 5.58 26.08 -15.25
C ALA A 38 6.05 24.62 -15.14
N ILE A 39 7.03 24.23 -15.97
CA ILE A 39 7.64 22.89 -15.91
C ILE A 39 8.35 22.68 -14.57
N ALA A 40 9.15 23.65 -14.12
CA ALA A 40 9.89 23.57 -12.86
C ALA A 40 8.94 23.42 -11.65
N VAL A 41 7.85 24.20 -11.61
CA VAL A 41 6.83 24.11 -10.56
C VAL A 41 6.14 22.74 -10.59
N LEU A 42 5.75 22.25 -11.76
CA LEU A 42 5.13 20.93 -11.88
C LEU A 42 6.08 19.81 -11.43
N ALA A 43 7.35 19.87 -11.84
CA ALA A 43 8.38 18.93 -11.41
C ALA A 43 8.58 18.97 -9.89
N ALA A 44 8.70 20.16 -9.31
CA ALA A 44 8.82 20.34 -7.85
C ALA A 44 7.63 19.75 -7.10
N ILE A 45 6.39 19.95 -7.58
CA ILE A 45 5.18 19.37 -6.99
C ILE A 45 5.22 17.84 -7.05
N VAL A 46 5.62 17.26 -8.19
CA VAL A 46 5.71 15.80 -8.35
C VAL A 46 6.77 15.22 -7.41
N ILE A 47 7.96 15.82 -7.36
CA ILE A 47 9.05 15.41 -6.48
C ILE A 47 8.64 15.53 -5.01
N ALA A 48 8.06 16.65 -4.60
CA ALA A 48 7.61 16.87 -3.23
C ALA A 48 6.56 15.84 -2.81
N ARG A 49 5.60 15.50 -3.68
CA ARG A 49 4.61 14.44 -3.42
C ARG A 49 5.27 13.09 -3.26
N LYS A 50 6.25 12.75 -4.11
CA LYS A 50 6.99 11.49 -4.04
C LYS A 50 7.78 11.38 -2.72
N ILE A 51 8.47 12.45 -2.32
CA ILE A 51 9.21 12.50 -1.05
C ILE A 51 8.28 12.38 0.15
N ARG A 52 7.15 13.11 0.18
CA ARG A 52 6.18 13.03 1.27
C ARG A 52 5.60 11.63 1.42
N ALA A 53 5.25 10.99 0.31
CA ALA A 53 4.69 9.64 0.34
C ALA A 53 5.72 8.61 0.87
N ARG A 54 6.98 8.69 0.41
CA ARG A 54 8.08 7.87 0.95
C ARG A 54 8.29 8.06 2.45
N ARG A 55 8.22 9.30 2.94
CA ARG A 55 8.37 9.59 4.38
C ARG A 55 7.21 8.98 5.17
N ALA A 56 5.97 9.16 4.71
CA ALA A 56 4.80 8.57 5.36
C ALA A 56 4.86 7.03 5.40
N ALA A 57 5.29 6.38 4.33
CA ALA A 57 5.48 4.93 4.29
C ALA A 57 6.54 4.46 5.30
N ARG A 58 7.70 5.14 5.36
CA ARG A 58 8.78 4.80 6.31
C ARG A 58 8.38 4.99 7.76
N GLU A 59 7.68 6.08 8.07
CA GLU A 59 7.21 6.32 9.45
C GLU A 59 6.18 5.29 9.87
N LEU A 60 5.27 4.88 8.98
CA LEU A 60 4.33 3.79 9.26
C LEU A 60 5.06 2.45 9.48
N GLU A 61 6.02 2.09 8.63
CA GLU A 61 6.83 0.87 8.80
C GLU A 61 7.55 0.85 10.16
N LYS A 62 8.16 1.97 10.56
CA LYS A 62 8.81 2.10 11.87
C LYS A 62 7.82 1.98 13.02
N ALA A 63 6.65 2.63 12.92
CA ALA A 63 5.63 2.58 13.95
C ALA A 63 5.10 1.15 14.14
N LEU A 64 4.80 0.44 13.04
CA LEU A 64 4.41 -0.98 13.10
C LEU A 64 5.50 -1.85 13.73
N ALA A 65 6.76 -1.67 13.31
CA ALA A 65 7.87 -2.44 13.86
C ALA A 65 8.06 -2.18 15.37
N ALA A 66 7.92 -0.93 15.82
CA ALA A 66 8.02 -0.58 17.23
C ALA A 66 6.86 -1.16 18.06
N GLN A 67 5.62 -1.05 17.57
CA GLN A 67 4.44 -1.63 18.23
C GLN A 67 4.54 -3.15 18.32
N ALA A 68 4.96 -3.81 17.25
CA ALA A 68 5.14 -5.26 17.21
C ALA A 68 6.23 -5.73 18.19
N ALA A 69 7.33 -4.97 18.32
CA ALA A 69 8.39 -5.27 19.30
C ALA A 69 7.91 -5.09 20.75
N GLU A 70 7.06 -4.09 21.02
CA GLU A 70 6.51 -3.87 22.35
C GLU A 70 5.50 -4.96 22.73
N GLN A 71 4.58 -5.32 21.82
CA GLN A 71 3.64 -6.43 22.03
C GLN A 71 4.35 -7.76 22.29
N ALA A 72 5.46 -8.03 21.60
CA ALA A 72 6.25 -9.23 21.83
C ALA A 72 6.91 -9.26 23.23
N ARG A 73 7.22 -8.09 23.81
CA ARG A 73 7.80 -7.98 25.16
C ARG A 73 6.75 -8.12 26.26
N SER A 74 5.52 -7.68 26.02
CA SER A 74 4.42 -7.77 26.97
C SER A 74 3.64 -9.09 26.91
N ALA A 75 3.83 -9.88 25.84
CA ALA A 75 3.12 -11.15 25.65
C ALA A 75 3.66 -12.28 26.54
N ARG A 76 2.75 -13.17 26.97
CA ARG A 76 3.10 -14.39 27.69
C ARG A 76 4.06 -15.27 26.84
N PRO A 77 4.99 -16.03 27.47
CA PRO A 77 6.01 -16.80 26.75
C PRO A 77 5.47 -17.83 25.74
N ASP A 78 4.28 -18.36 25.98
CA ASP A 78 3.56 -19.29 25.10
C ASP A 78 3.04 -18.61 23.82
N MET A 79 2.67 -17.33 23.89
CA MET A 79 2.13 -16.55 22.75
C MET A 79 3.22 -15.85 21.95
N GLN A 80 4.42 -15.68 22.52
CA GLN A 80 5.56 -15.08 21.83
C GLN A 80 5.93 -15.84 20.54
N ALA A 81 5.87 -17.17 20.56
CA ALA A 81 6.16 -17.98 19.38
C ALA A 81 5.15 -17.74 18.24
N GLU A 82 3.88 -17.56 18.57
CA GLU A 82 2.80 -17.30 17.61
C GLU A 82 2.92 -15.88 17.01
N ILE A 83 3.17 -14.88 17.86
CA ILE A 83 3.41 -13.49 17.46
C ILE A 83 4.62 -13.40 16.52
N LEU A 84 5.71 -14.09 16.83
CA LEU A 84 6.92 -14.05 16.01
C LEU A 84 6.70 -14.70 14.63
N GLN A 85 5.91 -15.77 14.55
CA GLN A 85 5.49 -16.35 13.28
C GLN A 85 4.63 -15.37 12.46
N MET A 86 3.67 -14.68 13.10
CA MET A 86 2.86 -13.65 12.42
C MET A 86 3.71 -12.49 11.91
N GLN A 87 4.69 -12.03 12.69
CA GLN A 87 5.64 -10.98 12.27
C GLN A 87 6.48 -11.41 11.06
N GLN A 88 6.94 -12.67 11.03
CA GLN A 88 7.70 -13.21 9.90
C GLN A 88 6.87 -13.28 8.62
N GLU A 89 5.63 -13.77 8.69
CA GLU A 89 4.72 -13.82 7.54
C GLU A 89 4.35 -12.40 7.06
N PHE A 90 4.16 -11.45 7.99
CA PHE A 90 3.97 -10.03 7.65
C PHE A 90 5.16 -9.46 6.87
N GLN A 91 6.39 -9.63 7.37
CA GLN A 91 7.60 -9.13 6.70
C GLN A 91 7.78 -9.76 5.32
N LYS A 92 7.48 -11.05 5.18
CA LYS A 92 7.51 -11.77 3.90
C LYS A 92 6.49 -11.22 2.91
N ALA A 93 5.25 -11.00 3.35
CA ALA A 93 4.18 -10.41 2.54
C ALA A 93 4.51 -8.98 2.09
N ILE A 94 5.02 -8.14 3.00
CA ILE A 94 5.49 -6.79 2.67
C ILE A 94 6.67 -6.82 1.68
N GLY A 95 7.62 -7.75 1.87
CA GLY A 95 8.72 -7.97 0.95
C GLY A 95 8.26 -8.32 -0.46
N ALA A 96 7.29 -9.25 -0.57
CA ALA A 96 6.68 -9.61 -1.85
C ALA A 96 5.94 -8.42 -2.49
N LEU A 97 5.22 -7.63 -1.70
CA LEU A 97 4.50 -6.45 -2.19
C LEU A 97 5.46 -5.35 -2.68
N LYS A 98 6.57 -5.10 -1.98
CA LYS A 98 7.61 -4.13 -2.35
C LYS A 98 8.32 -4.50 -3.66
N THR A 99 8.52 -5.79 -3.92
CA THR A 99 9.16 -6.28 -5.15
C THR A 99 8.18 -6.37 -6.34
N SER A 100 6.88 -6.34 -6.08
CA SER A 100 5.86 -6.40 -7.11
C SER A 100 5.75 -5.10 -7.93
N LYS A 101 5.33 -5.22 -9.20
CA LYS A 101 4.98 -4.07 -10.06
C LYS A 101 3.73 -3.32 -9.59
N LEU A 102 2.96 -3.89 -8.66
CA LEU A 102 1.74 -3.31 -8.09
C LEU A 102 2.03 -2.14 -7.15
N ALA A 103 3.12 -2.23 -6.40
CA ALA A 103 3.71 -1.05 -5.79
C ALA A 103 4.34 -0.23 -6.92
N ARG A 104 3.59 0.68 -7.57
CA ARG A 104 4.07 1.59 -8.63
C ARG A 104 5.36 2.31 -8.19
N GLY A 105 6.52 1.67 -8.41
CA GLY A 105 7.84 2.12 -7.97
C GLY A 105 8.30 1.71 -6.56
N GLY A 106 7.74 0.65 -5.93
CA GLY A 106 8.25 0.03 -4.69
C GLY A 106 8.19 0.88 -3.40
N GLU A 107 7.88 2.18 -3.52
CA GLU A 107 8.13 3.16 -2.46
C GLU A 107 7.02 3.30 -1.42
N ASN A 108 5.82 2.76 -1.71
CA ASN A 108 4.64 2.85 -0.86
C ASN A 108 3.89 1.50 -0.82
N ALA A 109 4.57 0.37 -0.68
CA ALA A 109 3.92 -0.95 -0.70
C ALA A 109 2.70 -1.04 0.23
N LEU A 110 2.81 -0.52 1.47
CA LEU A 110 1.70 -0.46 2.42
C LEU A 110 0.47 0.31 1.94
N TYR A 111 0.65 1.36 1.13
CA TYR A 111 -0.42 2.20 0.58
C TYR A 111 -0.73 1.90 -0.89
N ALA A 112 -0.08 0.89 -1.47
CA ALA A 112 -0.22 0.58 -2.90
C ALA A 112 -1.57 -0.06 -3.20
N LEU A 113 -2.06 -0.88 -2.26
CA LEU A 113 -3.30 -1.64 -2.36
C LEU A 113 -4.12 -1.50 -1.07
N PRO A 114 -5.45 -1.56 -1.14
CA PRO A 114 -6.31 -1.69 0.03
C PRO A 114 -6.04 -3.01 0.78
N TRP A 115 -6.16 -2.96 2.10
CA TRP A 115 -6.00 -4.10 3.00
C TRP A 115 -7.38 -4.55 3.48
N GLN A 116 -7.67 -5.84 3.31
CA GLN A 116 -8.97 -6.42 3.62
C GLN A 116 -8.80 -7.60 4.57
N LEU A 117 -9.54 -7.61 5.67
CA LEU A 117 -9.54 -8.68 6.66
C LEU A 117 -10.82 -9.49 6.51
N ILE A 118 -10.69 -10.81 6.38
CA ILE A 118 -11.82 -11.74 6.26
C ILE A 118 -11.94 -12.50 7.57
N VAL A 119 -13.01 -12.20 8.30
CA VAL A 119 -13.27 -12.69 9.66
C VAL A 119 -14.56 -13.50 9.67
N GLY A 120 -14.59 -14.57 10.45
CA GLY A 120 -15.79 -15.40 10.62
C GLY A 120 -15.48 -16.74 11.28
N PRO A 121 -16.52 -17.48 11.71
CA PRO A 121 -16.36 -18.70 12.48
C PRO A 121 -15.60 -19.81 11.72
N PRO A 122 -15.07 -20.81 12.45
CA PRO A 122 -14.51 -22.01 11.82
C PRO A 122 -15.53 -22.65 10.87
N GLY A 123 -15.08 -23.11 9.70
CA GLY A 123 -15.96 -23.77 8.73
C GLY A 123 -16.86 -22.85 7.90
N ALA A 124 -16.85 -21.52 8.09
CA ALA A 124 -17.66 -20.56 7.31
C ALA A 124 -17.26 -20.44 5.82
N GLY A 125 -16.27 -21.20 5.36
CA GLY A 125 -15.84 -21.21 3.97
C GLY A 125 -15.01 -19.99 3.53
N LYS A 126 -14.44 -19.20 4.45
CA LYS A 126 -13.61 -18.01 4.17
C LYS A 126 -12.53 -18.27 3.11
N THR A 127 -11.68 -19.26 3.35
CA THR A 127 -10.62 -19.68 2.44
C THR A 127 -11.17 -20.20 1.10
N THR A 128 -12.29 -20.94 1.14
CA THR A 128 -12.95 -21.48 -0.05
C THR A 128 -13.53 -20.37 -0.93
N ALA A 129 -14.12 -19.33 -0.32
CA ALA A 129 -14.64 -18.16 -1.01
C ALA A 129 -13.50 -17.34 -1.64
N LEU A 130 -12.39 -17.16 -0.91
CA LEU A 130 -11.16 -16.53 -1.44
C LEU A 130 -10.61 -17.26 -2.67
N ARG A 131 -10.46 -18.59 -2.59
CA ARG A 131 -9.95 -19.41 -3.71
C ARG A 131 -10.85 -19.36 -4.94
N ASN A 132 -12.17 -19.25 -4.73
CA ASN A 132 -13.16 -19.20 -5.81
C ASN A 132 -13.62 -17.77 -6.16
N SER A 133 -12.92 -16.74 -5.68
CA SER A 133 -13.31 -15.33 -5.89
C SER A 133 -13.07 -14.82 -7.31
N GLY A 134 -12.33 -15.56 -8.14
CA GLY A 134 -11.86 -15.08 -9.46
C GLY A 134 -10.74 -14.05 -9.38
N LEU A 135 -10.28 -13.68 -8.18
CA LEU A 135 -9.12 -12.82 -8.00
C LEU A 135 -7.85 -13.51 -8.50
N GLN A 136 -6.95 -12.71 -9.09
CA GLN A 136 -5.65 -13.19 -9.54
C GLN A 136 -4.63 -13.07 -8.42
N PHE A 137 -3.99 -14.18 -8.05
CA PHE A 137 -3.01 -14.27 -6.98
C PHE A 137 -1.59 -14.52 -7.55
N PRO A 138 -0.89 -13.47 -8.01
CA PRO A 138 0.43 -13.63 -8.64
C PRO A 138 1.52 -14.11 -7.66
N TYR A 139 1.31 -13.98 -6.35
CA TYR A 139 2.22 -14.44 -5.30
C TYR A 139 1.50 -15.37 -4.34
N MET A 140 1.20 -16.59 -4.79
CA MET A 140 0.93 -17.65 -3.81
C MET A 140 2.25 -17.91 -3.08
N SER A 141 2.32 -17.42 -1.82
CA SER A 141 3.40 -17.75 -0.90
C SER A 141 3.74 -19.23 -1.02
N THR A 142 5.04 -19.56 -0.99
CA THR A 142 5.60 -20.93 -0.97
C THR A 142 5.03 -21.82 0.14
N SER A 143 4.14 -21.31 1.01
CA SER A 143 3.38 -22.05 2.02
C SER A 143 1.87 -22.27 1.74
N GLY A 144 1.28 -21.74 0.66
CA GLY A 144 -0.17 -21.49 0.60
C GLY A 144 -1.00 -22.14 -0.53
N GLY A 145 -0.38 -22.91 -1.42
CA GLY A 145 -1.09 -23.77 -2.38
C GLY A 145 -1.68 -25.01 -1.73
N GLY A 146 -2.56 -24.81 -0.74
CA GLY A 146 -3.38 -25.78 -0.02
C GLY A 146 -3.13 -27.27 -0.26
N VAL A 147 -2.41 -27.89 0.66
CA VAL A 147 -2.99 -28.95 1.50
C VAL A 147 -2.44 -28.73 2.91
N ARG A 148 -3.22 -28.08 3.78
CA ARG A 148 -3.06 -28.25 5.24
C ARG A 148 -4.26 -29.07 5.67
N GLY A 149 -3.99 -30.19 6.36
CA GLY A 149 -4.95 -31.22 6.68
C GLY A 149 -6.13 -30.71 7.52
N VAL A 150 -6.97 -31.64 7.94
CA VAL A 150 -8.28 -31.49 8.62
C VAL A 150 -8.39 -30.41 9.73
N GLY A 151 -7.31 -29.78 10.18
CA GLY A 151 -7.33 -28.55 10.98
C GLY A 151 -7.06 -27.30 10.11
N GLY A 152 -8.03 -26.40 9.99
CA GLY A 152 -8.02 -25.21 9.13
C GLY A 152 -6.93 -24.16 9.42
N THR A 153 -7.14 -22.91 8.95
CA THR A 153 -6.20 -21.79 9.10
C THR A 153 -5.81 -21.61 10.56
N ARG A 154 -4.53 -21.83 10.89
CA ARG A 154 -4.04 -21.74 12.26
C ARG A 154 -3.95 -20.29 12.72
N ASN A 155 -3.35 -19.36 11.99
CA ASN A 155 -3.23 -17.97 12.50
C ASN A 155 -3.89 -17.01 11.53
N CYS A 156 -3.13 -16.52 10.56
CA CYS A 156 -3.65 -15.73 9.46
C CYS A 156 -2.85 -16.05 8.20
N ASP A 157 -3.54 -16.27 7.09
CA ASP A 157 -2.90 -16.43 5.78
C ASP A 157 -2.95 -15.12 5.00
N TRP A 158 -1.84 -14.82 4.33
CA TRP A 158 -1.64 -13.58 3.57
C TRP A 158 -1.80 -13.83 2.08
N TRP A 159 -2.80 -13.19 1.47
CA TRP A 159 -3.13 -13.32 0.07
C TRP A 159 -2.85 -12.02 -0.67
N LEU A 160 -1.93 -12.04 -1.62
CA LEU A 160 -1.61 -10.88 -2.46
C LEU A 160 -2.29 -11.02 -3.82
N THR A 161 -3.08 -10.02 -4.20
CA THR A 161 -3.73 -9.94 -5.52
C THR A 161 -3.29 -8.70 -6.28
N ASN A 162 -3.80 -8.56 -7.50
CA ASN A 162 -3.64 -7.34 -8.28
C ASN A 162 -4.49 -6.15 -7.76
N GLU A 163 -5.42 -6.40 -6.82
CA GLU A 163 -6.43 -5.42 -6.41
C GLU A 163 -6.39 -5.10 -4.91
N ALA A 164 -6.01 -6.06 -4.07
CA ALA A 164 -5.99 -5.95 -2.62
C ALA A 164 -4.98 -6.92 -1.97
N VAL A 165 -4.58 -6.59 -0.74
CA VAL A 165 -3.97 -7.54 0.20
C VAL A 165 -5.08 -8.09 1.08
N LEU A 166 -5.32 -9.40 1.05
CA LEU A 166 -6.36 -10.04 1.87
C LEU A 166 -5.72 -10.87 2.99
N LEU A 167 -6.25 -10.71 4.20
CA LEU A 167 -5.89 -11.45 5.39
C LEU A 167 -7.02 -12.42 5.71
N ASP A 168 -6.76 -13.72 5.57
CA ASP A 168 -7.70 -14.79 5.94
C ASP A 168 -7.41 -15.26 7.37
N THR A 169 -8.30 -14.99 8.31
CA THR A 169 -8.07 -15.27 9.73
C THR A 169 -8.46 -16.70 10.12
N ALA A 170 -7.82 -17.20 11.17
CA ALA A 170 -8.29 -18.37 11.88
C ALA A 170 -9.73 -18.18 12.36
N GLY A 171 -10.51 -19.26 12.31
CA GLY A 171 -11.89 -19.21 12.81
C GLY A 171 -11.96 -19.02 14.31
N ARG A 172 -10.99 -19.57 15.07
CA ARG A 172 -10.99 -19.55 16.55
C ARG A 172 -11.00 -18.13 17.12
N TRP A 173 -10.38 -17.17 16.43
CA TRP A 173 -10.34 -15.76 16.81
C TRP A 173 -11.73 -15.10 16.90
N THR A 174 -12.78 -15.77 16.42
CA THR A 174 -14.16 -15.28 16.49
C THR A 174 -15.05 -16.06 17.46
N THR A 175 -14.55 -17.16 18.02
CA THR A 175 -15.38 -18.13 18.76
C THR A 175 -14.82 -18.55 20.11
N GLU A 176 -13.51 -18.45 20.33
CA GLU A 176 -12.89 -18.82 21.62
C GLU A 176 -12.85 -17.60 22.56
N GLU A 177 -13.36 -17.79 23.79
CA GLU A 177 -13.30 -16.77 24.85
C GLU A 177 -11.88 -16.60 25.42
N GLU A 178 -10.99 -17.57 25.20
CA GLU A 178 -9.62 -17.58 25.71
C GLU A 178 -8.76 -16.43 25.15
N ASP A 179 -9.10 -15.96 23.94
CA ASP A 179 -8.45 -14.81 23.29
C ASP A 179 -9.10 -13.47 23.67
N ARG A 180 -10.20 -13.45 24.45
CA ARG A 180 -11.01 -12.24 24.73
C ARG A 180 -10.23 -11.18 25.52
N ASP A 181 -9.34 -11.62 26.40
CA ASP A 181 -8.50 -10.73 27.22
C ASP A 181 -7.49 -9.93 26.39
N GLU A 182 -7.23 -10.32 25.13
CA GLU A 182 -6.32 -9.58 24.24
C GLU A 182 -6.96 -8.35 23.57
N TRP A 183 -8.30 -8.25 23.60
CA TRP A 183 -9.07 -7.20 22.90
C TRP A 183 -9.68 -6.15 23.84
N LEU A 184 -9.50 -6.30 25.16
CA LEU A 184 -9.93 -5.36 26.20
C LEU A 184 -8.78 -4.42 26.61
#